data_AF-A0A6F9A8P2-F1
#
_entry.id   AF-A0A6F9A8P2-F1
#
_cell.length_a   1.000
_cell.length_b   1.000
_cell.length_c   1.000
_cell.angle_alpha   90.00
_cell.angle_beta   90.00
_cell.angle_gamma   90.00
#
_symmetry.space_group_name_H-M   'P 1'
#
loop_
_entity.id
_entity.type
_entity.pdbx_description
1 polymer ?
#
loop_
_entity_poly.entity_id
_entity_poly.type
_entity_poly.pdbx_seq_one_letter_code
_entity_poly.pdbx_strand_id
1 'polypeptide(L)'
;MAVKRREQALQDYKRLQSKVEKYEEKEKTGPTMVKLHQAREELRPVREDFEAKNKQLLDEMPKFYHSRIDYFQPSFEALIRAQVVYFTEMHIIFSELTDQIDQAGLTDEQRERENEAKLSELRALSIVADD
;
A
#
# COMPACT_ATOMS: atom_id res chain seq x y z
N MET A 1 -2.86 12.49 -14.22
CA MET A 1 -3.70 13.24 -15.19
C MET A 1 -3.74 14.74 -14.92
N ALA A 2 -3.99 15.20 -13.69
CA ALA A 2 -4.10 16.64 -13.36
C ALA A 2 -2.83 17.46 -13.70
N VAL A 3 -1.64 16.97 -13.30
CA VAL A 3 -0.35 17.62 -13.66
C VAL A 3 -0.19 17.76 -15.17
N LYS A 4 -0.46 16.69 -15.94
CA LYS A 4 -0.40 16.71 -17.41
C LYS A 4 -1.40 17.71 -18.02
N ARG A 5 -2.62 17.81 -17.46
CA ARG A 5 -3.64 18.78 -17.90
C ARG A 5 -3.22 20.23 -17.60
N ARG A 6 -2.62 20.48 -16.43
CA ARG A 6 -2.05 21.80 -16.08
C ARG A 6 -0.90 22.16 -17.01
N GLU A 7 -0.05 21.20 -17.35
CA GLU A 7 1.07 21.43 -18.27
C GLU A 7 0.59 21.75 -19.70
N GLN A 8 -0.44 21.05 -20.18
CA GLN A 8 -1.07 21.40 -21.46
C GLN A 8 -1.65 22.82 -21.43
N ALA A 9 -2.41 23.17 -20.38
CA ALA A 9 -2.95 24.52 -20.22
C ALA A 9 -1.85 25.61 -20.17
N LEU A 10 -0.70 25.31 -19.56
CA LEU A 10 0.46 26.20 -19.54
C LEU A 10 1.04 26.41 -20.95
N GLN A 11 1.13 25.37 -21.76
CA GLN A 11 1.62 25.48 -23.14
C GLN A 11 0.67 26.33 -23.99
N ASP A 12 -0.64 26.11 -23.87
CA ASP A 12 -1.65 26.89 -24.59
C ASP A 12 -1.65 28.36 -24.16
N TYR A 13 -1.53 28.62 -22.85
CA TYR A 13 -1.39 29.96 -22.29
C TYR A 13 -0.15 30.67 -22.84
N LYS A 14 1.04 30.04 -22.78
CA LYS A 14 2.29 30.61 -23.30
C LYS A 14 2.19 30.95 -24.79
N ARG A 15 1.58 30.07 -25.58
CA ARG A 15 1.41 30.29 -27.02
C ARG A 15 0.57 31.55 -27.32
N LEU A 16 -0.55 31.74 -26.62
CA LEU A 16 -1.40 32.91 -26.80
C LEU A 16 -0.78 34.17 -26.18
N GLN A 17 -0.07 34.03 -25.06
CA GLN A 17 0.66 35.14 -24.44
C GLN A 17 1.71 35.70 -25.40
N SER A 18 2.51 34.85 -26.04
CA SER A 18 3.46 35.29 -27.07
C SER A 18 2.78 35.92 -28.30
N LYS A 19 1.52 35.55 -28.62
CA LYS A 19 0.74 36.23 -29.67
C LYS A 19 0.35 37.65 -29.26
N VAL A 20 -0.02 37.87 -28.00
CA VAL A 20 -0.31 39.20 -27.45
C VAL A 20 0.95 40.07 -27.44
N GLU A 21 2.06 39.58 -26.89
CA GLU A 21 3.34 40.29 -26.82
C GLU A 21 3.80 40.76 -28.21
N LYS A 22 3.69 39.89 -29.23
CA LYS A 22 3.98 40.24 -30.64
C LYS A 22 3.12 41.36 -31.22
N TYR A 23 1.91 41.58 -30.73
CA TYR A 23 1.07 42.71 -31.15
C TYR A 23 1.30 43.96 -30.31
N GLU A 24 1.75 43.81 -29.07
CA GLU A 24 2.14 44.93 -28.20
C GLU A 24 3.43 45.61 -28.65
N GLU A 25 4.38 44.83 -29.20
CA GLU A 25 5.64 45.34 -29.76
C GLU A 25 5.47 46.07 -31.10
N LYS A 26 4.34 45.87 -31.80
CA LYS A 26 4.08 46.51 -33.10
C LYS A 26 3.63 47.95 -32.94
N GLU A 27 3.83 48.74 -33.99
CA GLU A 27 3.32 50.12 -34.03
C GLU A 27 1.81 50.17 -33.78
N LYS A 28 1.40 51.16 -32.97
CA LYS A 28 0.02 51.36 -32.50
C LYS A 28 -0.87 51.99 -33.59
N THR A 29 -0.94 51.34 -34.73
CA THR A 29 -1.89 51.67 -35.79
C THR A 29 -3.28 51.12 -35.44
N GLY A 30 -4.34 51.71 -36.00
CA GLY A 30 -5.72 51.26 -35.80
C GLY A 30 -5.92 49.74 -36.01
N PRO A 31 -5.45 49.16 -37.14
CA PRO A 31 -5.54 47.72 -37.38
C PRO A 31 -4.77 46.86 -36.37
N THR A 32 -3.60 47.29 -35.91
CA THR A 32 -2.83 46.57 -34.88
C THR A 32 -3.56 46.59 -33.54
N MET A 33 -4.15 47.72 -33.15
CA MET A 33 -4.91 47.85 -31.91
C MET A 33 -6.13 46.92 -31.85
N VAL A 34 -6.84 46.74 -32.96
CA VAL A 34 -7.95 45.79 -33.06
C VAL A 34 -7.47 44.36 -32.87
N LYS A 35 -6.38 43.97 -33.54
CA LYS A 35 -5.79 42.61 -33.41
C LYS A 35 -5.25 42.35 -32.01
N LEU A 36 -4.65 43.35 -31.38
CA LEU A 36 -4.20 43.26 -29.99
C LEU A 36 -5.38 43.01 -29.04
N HIS A 37 -6.47 43.76 -29.21
CA HIS A 37 -7.68 43.56 -28.41
C HIS A 37 -8.23 42.14 -28.57
N GLN A 38 -8.39 41.66 -29.81
CA GLN A 38 -8.84 40.29 -30.09
C GLN A 38 -7.92 39.23 -29.47
N ALA A 39 -6.60 39.39 -29.58
CA ALA A 39 -5.64 38.46 -28.98
C ALA A 39 -5.72 38.43 -27.44
N ARG A 40 -6.03 39.57 -26.80
CA ARG A 40 -6.26 39.64 -25.36
C ARG A 40 -7.57 38.95 -24.94
N GLU A 41 -8.63 39.11 -25.73
CA GLU A 41 -9.90 38.40 -25.50
C GLU A 41 -9.72 36.88 -25.62
N GLU A 42 -8.97 36.40 -26.61
CA GLU A 42 -8.63 34.98 -26.77
C GLU A 42 -7.77 34.43 -25.62
N LEU A 43 -6.81 35.23 -25.11
CA LEU A 43 -5.90 34.82 -24.04
C LEU A 43 -6.63 34.65 -22.70
N ARG A 44 -7.60 35.52 -22.39
CA ARG A 44 -8.24 35.60 -21.08
C ARG A 44 -8.77 34.25 -20.55
N PRO A 45 -9.65 33.52 -21.27
CA PRO A 45 -10.18 32.25 -20.76
C PRO A 45 -9.09 31.17 -20.61
N VAL A 46 -8.06 31.19 -21.45
CA VAL A 46 -6.95 30.22 -21.38
C VAL A 46 -6.05 30.50 -20.17
N ARG A 47 -5.83 31.78 -19.86
CA ARG A 47 -5.11 32.20 -18.66
C ARG A 47 -5.87 31.78 -17.40
N GLU A 48 -7.17 32.07 -17.33
CA GLU A 48 -8.03 31.70 -16.20
C GLU A 48 -8.03 30.18 -15.97
N ASP A 49 -8.12 29.40 -17.04
CA ASP A 49 -8.08 27.93 -16.99
C ASP A 49 -6.74 27.39 -16.46
N PHE A 50 -5.61 27.94 -16.93
CA PHE A 50 -4.29 27.59 -16.41
C PHE A 50 -4.14 27.98 -14.94
N GLU A 51 -4.50 29.21 -14.56
CA GLU A 51 -4.37 29.71 -13.20
C GLU A 51 -5.21 28.89 -12.21
N ALA A 52 -6.44 28.52 -12.59
CA ALA A 52 -7.30 27.66 -11.79
C ALA A 52 -6.66 26.27 -11.55
N LYS A 53 -6.21 25.60 -12.61
CA LYS A 53 -5.54 24.30 -12.51
C LYS A 53 -4.22 24.37 -11.72
N ASN A 54 -3.46 25.45 -11.90
CA ASN A 54 -2.20 25.65 -11.22
C ASN A 54 -2.41 25.88 -9.72
N LYS A 55 -3.38 26.73 -9.35
CA LYS A 55 -3.75 26.97 -7.96
C LYS A 55 -4.20 25.69 -7.26
N GLN A 56 -5.08 24.92 -7.92
CA GLN A 56 -5.54 23.64 -7.39
C GLN A 56 -4.36 22.71 -7.05
N LEU A 57 -3.41 22.54 -7.97
CA LEU A 57 -2.26 21.68 -7.73
C LEU A 57 -1.33 22.21 -6.63
N LEU A 58 -1.13 23.53 -6.55
CA LEU A 58 -0.32 24.13 -5.48
C LEU A 58 -0.97 23.93 -4.10
N ASP A 59 -2.30 23.92 -4.04
CA ASP A 59 -3.03 23.70 -2.79
C ASP A 59 -3.11 22.21 -2.40
N GLU A 60 -3.28 21.31 -3.38
CA GLU A 60 -3.51 19.88 -3.14
C GLU A 60 -2.22 19.06 -3.00
N MET A 61 -1.19 19.35 -3.79
CA MET A 61 0.05 18.55 -3.78
C MET A 61 0.74 18.50 -2.41
N PRO A 62 0.87 19.60 -1.65
CA PRO A 62 1.45 19.57 -0.32
C PRO A 62 0.61 18.74 0.66
N LYS A 63 -0.72 18.84 0.58
CA LYS A 63 -1.66 18.07 1.42
C LYS A 63 -1.53 16.58 1.15
N PHE A 64 -1.51 16.20 -0.13
CA PHE A 64 -1.29 14.81 -0.56
C PHE A 64 0.06 14.28 -0.11
N TYR A 65 1.12 15.10 -0.18
CA TYR A 65 2.43 14.68 0.32
C TYR A 65 2.38 14.46 1.84
N HIS A 66 1.74 15.34 2.60
CA HIS A 66 1.63 15.23 4.05
C HIS A 66 0.84 13.99 4.50
N SER A 67 -0.25 13.64 3.79
CA SER A 67 -1.07 12.48 4.10
C SER A 67 -0.34 11.13 3.99
N ARG A 68 0.88 11.11 3.44
CA ARG A 68 1.73 9.90 3.45
C ARG A 68 1.98 9.38 4.87
N ILE A 69 2.08 10.25 5.87
CA ILE A 69 2.31 9.85 7.26
C ILE A 69 1.10 9.09 7.77
N ASP A 70 -0.08 9.68 7.60
CA ASP A 70 -1.37 9.10 8.00
C ASP A 70 -1.68 7.80 7.27
N TYR A 71 -1.12 7.58 6.08
CA TYR A 71 -1.23 6.33 5.36
C TYR A 71 -0.21 5.27 5.83
N PHE A 72 1.08 5.62 5.82
CA PHE A 72 2.14 4.63 6.04
C PHE A 72 2.30 4.24 7.50
N GLN A 73 2.11 5.16 8.45
CA GLN A 73 2.27 4.87 9.87
C GLN A 73 1.33 3.76 10.36
N PRO A 74 -0.02 3.84 10.19
CA PRO A 74 -0.91 2.76 10.59
C PRO A 74 -0.72 1.50 9.73
N SER A 75 -0.33 1.63 8.46
CA SER A 75 -0.06 0.47 7.59
C SER A 75 1.14 -0.35 8.09
N PHE A 76 2.22 0.31 8.47
CA PHE A 76 3.39 -0.36 9.06
C PHE A 76 3.10 -0.90 10.45
N GLU A 77 2.36 -0.16 11.27
CA GLU A 77 1.94 -0.65 12.58
C GLU A 77 1.09 -1.93 12.46
N ALA A 78 0.12 -1.95 11.53
CA ALA A 78 -0.69 -3.13 11.27
C ALA A 78 0.16 -4.31 10.79
N LEU A 79 1.13 -4.08 9.90
CA LEU A 79 2.06 -5.12 9.43
C LEU A 79 2.87 -5.71 10.59
N ILE A 80 3.47 -4.86 11.43
CA ILE A 80 4.25 -5.30 12.58
C ILE A 80 3.38 -6.07 13.56
N ARG A 81 2.18 -5.58 13.87
CA ARG A 81 1.22 -6.28 14.75
C ARG A 81 0.86 -7.66 14.21
N ALA A 82 0.57 -7.77 12.91
CA ALA A 82 0.28 -9.06 12.28
C ALA A 82 1.47 -10.03 12.37
N GLN A 83 2.69 -9.54 12.16
CA GLN A 83 3.91 -10.34 12.30
C GLN A 83 4.15 -10.79 13.75
N VAL A 84 3.97 -9.89 14.73
CA VAL A 84 4.09 -10.24 16.15
C VAL A 84 3.12 -11.34 16.51
N VAL A 85 1.85 -11.24 16.09
CA VAL A 85 0.86 -12.30 16.34
C VAL A 85 1.32 -13.61 15.69
N TYR A 86 1.64 -13.59 14.40
CA TYR A 86 2.07 -14.77 13.66
C TYR A 86 3.25 -15.49 14.33
N PHE A 87 4.32 -14.76 14.65
CA PHE A 87 5.52 -15.37 15.26
C PHE A 87 5.29 -15.80 16.71
N THR A 88 4.39 -15.15 17.43
CA THR A 88 4.00 -15.57 18.78
C THR A 88 3.28 -16.93 18.73
N GLU A 89 2.28 -17.06 17.87
CA GLU A 89 1.56 -18.33 17.67
C GLU A 89 2.50 -19.43 17.19
N MET A 90 3.37 -19.10 16.23
CA MET A 90 4.37 -20.04 15.72
C MET A 90 5.33 -20.53 16.82
N HIS A 91 5.77 -19.63 17.70
CA HIS A 91 6.62 -19.98 18.83
C HIS A 91 5.89 -20.93 19.79
N ILE A 92 4.63 -20.62 20.16
CA ILE A 92 3.82 -21.48 21.05
C ILE A 92 3.71 -22.89 20.48
N ILE A 93 3.32 -23.02 19.21
CA ILE A 93 3.17 -24.32 18.54
C ILE A 93 4.49 -25.11 18.55
N PHE A 94 5.62 -24.45 18.24
CA PHE A 94 6.90 -25.13 18.23
C PHE A 94 7.40 -25.51 19.63
N SER A 95 7.18 -24.66 20.63
CA SER A 95 7.49 -25.01 22.03
C SER A 95 6.69 -26.22 22.49
N GLU A 96 5.38 -26.26 22.24
CA GLU A 96 4.54 -27.42 22.57
C GLU A 96 4.99 -28.70 21.86
N LEU A 97 5.39 -28.59 20.59
CA LEU A 97 5.91 -29.73 19.84
C LEU A 97 7.26 -30.20 20.39
N THR A 98 8.16 -29.29 20.75
CA THR A 98 9.44 -29.63 21.38
C THR A 98 9.21 -30.35 22.71
N ASP A 99 8.31 -29.86 23.56
CA ASP A 99 7.99 -30.51 24.84
C ASP A 99 7.44 -31.93 24.65
N GLN A 100 6.67 -32.18 23.58
CA GLN A 100 6.17 -33.53 23.25
C GLN A 100 7.27 -34.46 22.74
N ILE A 101 8.25 -33.95 21.99
CA ILE A 101 9.39 -34.72 21.49
C ILE A 101 10.38 -35.04 22.61
N ASP A 102 10.61 -34.08 23.51
CA ASP A 102 11.54 -34.20 24.64
C ASP A 102 10.98 -35.09 25.76
N GLN A 103 9.67 -35.39 25.76
CA GLN A 103 9.14 -36.49 26.57
C GLN A 103 9.75 -37.79 26.08
N ALA A 104 10.72 -38.31 26.85
CA ALA A 104 11.27 -39.63 26.65
C ALA A 104 10.11 -40.64 26.63
N GLY A 105 9.76 -41.13 25.44
CA GLY A 105 8.88 -42.29 25.32
C GLY A 105 9.49 -43.45 26.11
N LEU A 106 8.63 -44.39 26.53
CA LEU A 106 9.09 -45.65 27.14
C LEU A 106 10.21 -46.23 26.29
N THR A 107 11.31 -46.65 26.92
CA THR A 107 12.35 -47.39 26.21
C THR A 107 11.74 -48.65 25.59
N ASP A 108 12.36 -49.19 24.54
CA ASP A 108 11.81 -50.38 23.88
C ASP A 108 11.61 -51.54 24.87
N GLU A 109 12.54 -51.72 25.83
CA GLU A 109 12.42 -52.70 26.92
C GLU A 109 11.26 -52.42 27.90
N GLN A 110 10.98 -51.15 28.20
CA GLN A 110 9.85 -50.78 29.06
C GLN A 110 8.53 -51.00 28.33
N ARG A 111 8.49 -50.69 27.03
CA ARG A 111 7.31 -50.90 26.17
C ARG A 111 7.03 -52.39 25.98
N GLU A 112 8.06 -53.21 25.82
CA GLU A 112 7.94 -54.67 25.73
C GLU A 112 7.40 -55.27 27.03
N ARG A 113 7.91 -54.83 28.19
CA ARG A 113 7.39 -55.23 29.51
C ARG A 113 5.92 -54.87 29.71
N GLU A 114 5.51 -53.66 29.36
CA GLU A 114 4.10 -53.27 29.45
C GLU A 114 3.21 -54.09 28.50
N ASN A 115 3.68 -54.35 27.28
CA ASN A 115 2.93 -55.16 26.32
C ASN A 115 2.78 -56.61 26.81
N GLU A 116 3.84 -57.20 27.36
CA GLU A 116 3.79 -58.55 27.92
C GLU A 116 2.87 -58.63 29.15
N ALA A 117 2.89 -57.61 30.02
CA ALA A 117 1.96 -57.52 31.15
C ALA A 117 0.50 -57.46 30.69
N LYS A 118 0.19 -56.62 29.68
CA LYS A 118 -1.16 -56.55 29.09
C LYS A 118 -1.57 -57.85 28.41
N LEU A 119 -0.65 -58.51 27.69
CA LEU A 119 -0.91 -59.82 27.09
C LEU A 119 -1.13 -60.91 28.15
N SER A 120 -0.42 -60.85 29.26
CA SER A 120 -0.61 -61.75 30.40
C SER A 120 -1.99 -61.54 31.04
N GLU A 121 -2.40 -60.29 31.24
CA GLU A 121 -3.75 -59.96 31.72
C GLU A 121 -4.85 -60.45 30.76
N LEU A 122 -4.67 -60.27 29.45
CA LEU A 122 -5.58 -60.81 28.44
C LEU A 122 -5.64 -62.33 28.46
N ARG A 123 -4.50 -63.01 28.67
CA ARG A 123 -4.45 -64.48 28.83
C ARG A 123 -5.17 -64.93 30.10
N ALA A 124 -5.01 -64.20 31.21
CA ALA A 124 -5.68 -64.50 32.47
C ALA A 124 -7.21 -64.28 32.41
N LEU A 125 -7.67 -63.38 31.54
CA LEU A 125 -9.09 -63.14 31.23
C LEU A 125 -9.63 -64.10 30.16
N SER A 126 -8.75 -64.81 29.45
CA SER A 126 -9.14 -65.85 28.50
C SER A 126 -9.67 -67.05 29.28
N ILE A 127 -10.97 -67.30 29.15
CA ILE A 127 -11.65 -68.47 29.75
C ILE A 127 -11.19 -69.79 29.10
N VAL A 128 -10.34 -69.73 28.08
CA VAL A 128 -9.78 -70.88 27.37
C VAL A 128 -8.28 -70.93 27.60
N ALA A 129 -7.85 -71.60 28.67
CA ALA A 129 -6.69 -72.52 28.72
C ALA A 129 -6.21 -72.74 30.18
N ASP A 130 -6.71 -73.82 30.79
CA ASP A 130 -5.90 -74.74 31.60
C ASP A 130 -6.48 -76.14 31.34
N ASP A 131 -6.01 -76.76 30.26
CA ASP A 131 -5.98 -78.21 30.00
C ASP A 131 -4.71 -78.51 29.17
#